data_AF-A0A1F7FWI5-F1
#
_entry.id   AF-A0A1F7FWI5-F1
#
_cell.length_a   1.000
_cell.length_b   1.000
_cell.length_c   1.000
_cell.angle_alpha   90.00
_cell.angle_beta   90.00
_cell.angle_gamma   90.00
#
_symmetry.space_group_name_H-M   'P 1'
#
loop_
_entity.id
_entity.type
_entity.pdbx_description
1 polymer ?
#
loop_
_entity_poly.entity_id
_entity_poly.type
_entity_poly.pdbx_seq_one_letter_code
_entity_poly.pdbx_strand_id
1 'polypeptide(L)'
;MKNLVKLVSVLGIFAVLFLTATVSSAQPLKVVTTLTDYAWLARMVGGDLVEVKAIVEGDQDAHFIRPKPSFVEILRNADLLIATGLDLEMWLPSAVDKSGNHRIRSGELGYVSAATGMNLMDKPVALSHIEGGLHLYGNPHVTVSSMNVIQAIDNIRIGLSRNLPAHAQKIKENADALVTDVCKNLYGEELLNLLGQQTLLDLHRAGKLMSFLNEKKFKGKPLAEFAGGWLRKLWHLRGTRIVSYHKNWLYLFNEFELIEGGFIEPKPGIPPSPRHLANLKETMKKQNIKIVIAADYFDEKTVRQVAADTGAVYKMLPYYVGGRQGIDSWIKLMDFWVEQIADAAQKAGLARGAPDEK
;
A
#
# COMPACT_ATOMS: atom_id res chain seq x y z
N MET A 1 -7.48 31.64 89.46
CA MET A 1 -6.36 32.60 89.35
C MET A 1 -5.18 31.93 88.67
N LYS A 2 -4.75 32.48 87.52
CA LYS A 2 -3.38 32.47 86.95
C LYS A 2 -2.70 31.13 86.56
N ASN A 3 -2.69 30.90 85.24
CA ASN A 3 -1.52 30.74 84.35
C ASN A 3 -0.45 29.63 84.53
N LEU A 4 -0.33 28.84 83.44
CA LEU A 4 0.89 28.46 82.68
C LEU A 4 1.74 27.24 83.15
N VAL A 5 1.94 26.26 82.25
CA VAL A 5 3.24 25.81 81.66
C VAL A 5 3.07 24.53 80.80
N LYS A 6 3.37 24.65 79.49
CA LYS A 6 4.06 23.76 78.49
C LYS A 6 3.72 22.24 78.43
N LEU A 7 3.19 21.72 77.31
CA LEU A 7 3.84 21.34 76.01
C LEU A 7 4.42 19.89 75.98
N VAL A 8 3.72 18.94 75.34
CA VAL A 8 4.21 17.82 74.48
C VAL A 8 2.99 17.34 73.67
N SER A 9 2.73 17.76 72.42
CA SER A 9 3.36 17.36 71.16
C SER A 9 3.16 15.88 70.76
N VAL A 10 2.01 15.50 70.17
CA VAL A 10 1.94 14.51 69.07
C VAL A 10 0.72 14.83 68.19
N LEU A 11 0.88 15.76 67.24
CA LEU A 11 0.01 15.82 66.06
C LEU A 11 0.61 14.86 65.02
N GLY A 12 -0.07 13.74 64.77
CA GLY A 12 0.25 12.85 63.66
C GLY A 12 -0.12 13.51 62.34
N ILE A 13 0.82 14.23 61.73
CA ILE A 13 0.72 14.70 60.35
C ILE A 13 1.05 13.50 59.45
N PHE A 14 0.01 12.83 58.94
CA PHE A 14 0.15 11.94 57.78
C PHE A 14 0.41 12.82 56.55
N ALA A 15 1.67 13.08 56.26
CA ALA A 15 2.09 13.66 54.99
C ALA A 15 1.90 12.60 53.89
N VAL A 16 0.75 12.60 53.24
CA VAL A 16 0.55 11.89 51.98
C VAL A 16 1.39 12.62 50.94
N LEU A 17 2.60 12.11 50.70
CA LEU A 17 3.39 12.48 49.52
C LEU A 17 2.61 12.04 48.28
N PHE A 18 1.87 12.96 47.68
CA PHE A 18 1.47 12.83 46.28
C PHE A 18 2.74 12.95 45.44
N LEU A 19 3.37 11.81 45.13
CA LEU A 19 4.31 11.71 44.03
C LEU A 19 3.52 11.99 42.74
N THR A 20 3.47 13.24 42.31
CA THR A 20 3.04 13.55 40.95
C THR A 20 4.11 12.99 40.03
N ALA A 21 3.89 11.78 39.52
CA ALA A 21 4.67 11.25 38.42
C ALA A 21 4.51 12.22 37.25
N THR A 22 5.55 13.02 36.99
CA THR A 22 5.63 13.77 35.74
C THR A 22 5.69 12.72 34.63
N VAL A 23 4.56 12.49 33.97
CA VAL A 23 4.53 11.73 32.73
C VAL A 23 5.34 12.55 31.73
N SER A 24 6.63 12.23 31.63
CA SER A 24 7.47 12.76 30.56
C SER A 24 6.87 12.23 29.26
N SER A 25 6.19 13.10 28.51
CA SER A 25 5.73 12.78 27.17
C SER A 25 6.98 12.59 26.32
N ALA A 26 7.34 11.32 26.10
CA ALA A 26 8.43 10.97 25.20
C ALA A 26 8.11 11.57 23.82
N GLN A 27 9.10 12.23 23.22
CA GLN A 27 8.94 12.78 21.87
C GLN A 27 8.60 11.65 20.89
N PRO A 28 7.66 11.86 19.96
CA PRO A 28 7.30 10.85 18.97
C PRO A 28 8.50 10.51 18.08
N LEU A 29 8.58 9.24 17.67
CA LEU A 29 9.61 8.75 16.76
C LEU A 29 9.44 9.41 15.39
N LYS A 30 10.48 10.06 14.86
CA LYS A 30 10.42 10.70 13.55
C LYS A 30 10.60 9.68 12.44
N VAL A 31 9.49 9.33 11.81
CA VAL A 31 9.43 8.37 10.70
C VAL A 31 9.38 9.11 9.38
N VAL A 32 10.36 8.85 8.52
CA VAL A 32 10.36 9.29 7.14
C VAL A 32 10.00 8.11 6.25
N THR A 33 9.11 8.32 5.29
CA THR A 33 8.79 7.31 4.29
C THR A 33 9.10 7.82 2.90
N THR A 34 9.41 6.92 1.97
CA THR A 34 9.53 7.30 0.56
C THR A 34 8.15 7.65 0.01
N LEU A 35 7.18 6.75 0.15
CA LEU A 35 5.82 6.86 -0.40
C LEU A 35 4.79 7.31 0.64
N THR A 36 3.72 7.96 0.20
CA THR A 36 2.59 8.36 1.07
C THR A 36 1.77 7.16 1.56
N ASP A 37 1.73 6.05 0.82
CA ASP A 37 1.11 4.80 1.26
C ASP A 37 1.73 4.32 2.56
N TYR A 38 3.07 4.24 2.61
CA TYR A 38 3.80 3.87 3.82
C TYR A 38 3.64 4.91 4.93
N ALA A 39 3.50 6.19 4.60
CA ALA A 39 3.23 7.20 5.61
C ALA A 39 1.89 6.96 6.30
N TRP A 40 0.85 6.62 5.53
CA TRP A 40 -0.45 6.26 6.09
C TRP A 40 -0.36 4.99 6.95
N LEU A 41 0.26 3.92 6.44
CA LEU A 41 0.45 2.67 7.20
C LEU A 41 1.22 2.90 8.50
N ALA A 42 2.32 3.66 8.47
CA ALA A 42 3.12 3.96 9.65
C ALA A 42 2.34 4.77 10.69
N ARG A 43 1.48 5.71 10.28
CA ARG A 43 0.58 6.43 11.21
C ARG A 43 -0.45 5.50 11.83
N MET A 44 -1.04 4.60 11.06
CA MET A 44 -2.03 3.65 11.58
C MET A 44 -1.41 2.66 12.58
N VAL A 45 -0.19 2.17 12.30
CA VAL A 45 0.51 1.22 13.17
C VAL A 45 1.11 1.92 14.40
N GLY A 46 1.76 3.07 14.22
CA GLY A 46 2.45 3.81 15.28
C GLY A 46 1.55 4.70 16.14
N GLY A 47 0.42 5.19 15.61
CA GLY A 47 -0.48 6.08 16.34
C GLY A 47 0.19 7.40 16.75
N ASP A 48 -0.01 7.79 18.00
CA ASP A 48 0.59 8.97 18.65
C ASP A 48 2.08 8.80 18.97
N LEU A 49 2.64 7.59 18.81
CA LEU A 49 4.05 7.30 19.07
C LEU A 49 4.98 7.77 17.94
N VAL A 50 4.42 8.16 16.79
CA VAL A 50 5.18 8.48 15.58
C VAL A 50 4.79 9.83 14.99
N GLU A 51 5.78 10.57 14.52
CA GLU A 51 5.59 11.71 13.64
C GLU A 51 6.04 11.29 12.23
N VAL A 52 5.12 11.29 11.27
CA VAL A 52 5.38 10.66 9.96
C VAL A 52 5.37 11.68 8.82
N LYS A 53 6.42 11.66 7.99
CA LYS A 53 6.55 12.48 6.78
C LYS A 53 6.94 11.64 5.56
N ALA A 54 6.19 11.79 4.47
CA ALA A 54 6.55 11.21 3.17
C ALA A 54 7.47 12.16 2.39
N ILE A 55 8.38 11.61 1.57
CA ILE A 55 9.23 12.37 0.65
C ILE A 55 8.51 12.61 -0.68
N VAL A 56 7.92 11.55 -1.25
CA VAL A 56 7.17 11.60 -2.50
C VAL A 56 5.74 12.03 -2.22
N GLU A 57 5.22 12.96 -3.02
CA GLU A 57 3.83 13.40 -2.94
C GLU A 57 2.91 12.43 -3.71
N GLY A 58 1.61 12.43 -3.38
CA GLY A 58 0.70 11.40 -3.87
C GLY A 58 0.46 11.40 -5.39
N ASP A 59 0.77 12.51 -6.06
CA ASP A 59 0.62 12.77 -7.48
C ASP A 59 1.97 12.74 -8.25
N GLN A 60 3.02 12.21 -7.63
CA GLN A 60 4.37 12.14 -8.21
C GLN A 60 4.77 10.71 -8.57
N ASP A 61 5.48 10.58 -9.70
CA ASP A 61 6.13 9.33 -10.08
C ASP A 61 7.39 9.10 -9.24
N ALA A 62 7.36 8.05 -8.42
CA ALA A 62 8.45 7.71 -7.49
C ALA A 62 9.78 7.35 -8.21
N HIS A 63 9.75 6.96 -9.49
CA HIS A 63 10.96 6.67 -10.26
C HIS A 63 11.78 7.93 -10.57
N PHE A 64 11.11 9.07 -10.77
CA PHE A 64 11.73 10.28 -11.35
C PHE A 64 11.82 11.45 -10.39
N ILE A 65 11.83 11.16 -9.09
CA ILE A 65 12.00 12.16 -8.05
C ILE A 65 13.41 12.76 -8.12
N ARG A 66 13.46 14.09 -8.21
CA ARG A 66 14.72 14.84 -8.18
C ARG A 66 15.09 15.15 -6.72
N PRO A 67 16.25 14.69 -6.22
CA PRO A 67 16.69 15.02 -4.87
C PRO A 67 16.75 16.53 -4.62
N LYS A 68 16.10 16.98 -3.53
CA LYS A 68 16.11 18.39 -3.09
C LYS A 68 16.92 18.52 -1.79
N PRO A 69 17.56 19.69 -1.52
CA PRO A 69 18.22 19.93 -0.23
C PRO A 69 17.31 19.70 0.99
N SER A 70 16.00 19.97 0.85
CA SER A 70 15.01 19.69 1.88
C SER A 70 14.90 18.19 2.23
N PHE A 71 15.09 17.28 1.28
CA PHE A 71 15.06 15.83 1.55
C PHE A 71 16.26 15.41 2.41
N VAL A 72 17.43 16.00 2.14
CA VAL A 72 18.64 15.76 2.92
C VAL A 72 18.43 16.18 4.38
N GLU A 73 17.79 17.32 4.62
CA GLU A 73 17.48 17.79 5.98
C GLU A 73 16.43 16.92 6.68
N ILE A 74 15.39 16.49 5.97
CA ILE A 74 14.37 15.58 6.49
C ILE A 74 15.01 14.25 6.91
N LEU A 75 15.84 13.66 6.05
CA LEU A 75 16.53 12.40 6.30
C LEU A 75 17.58 12.52 7.41
N ARG A 76 18.26 13.66 7.51
CA ARG A 76 19.26 13.93 8.58
C ARG A 76 18.65 13.81 9.97
N ASN A 77 17.40 14.25 10.12
CA ASN A 77 16.68 14.29 11.39
C ASN A 77 15.75 13.08 11.62
N ALA A 78 15.76 12.08 10.73
CA ALA A 78 14.89 10.91 10.82
C ALA A 78 15.43 9.88 11.81
N ASP A 79 14.54 9.29 12.61
CA ASP A 79 14.86 8.16 13.47
C ASP A 79 14.64 6.81 12.76
N LEU A 80 13.70 6.78 11.81
CA LEU A 80 13.32 5.63 11.02
C LEU A 80 13.03 6.04 9.57
N LEU A 81 13.53 5.27 8.60
CA LEU A 81 13.23 5.38 7.18
C LEU A 81 12.51 4.11 6.70
N ILE A 82 11.35 4.28 6.05
CA ILE A 82 10.60 3.20 5.40
C ILE A 82 10.64 3.40 3.88
N ALA A 83 11.16 2.41 3.15
CA ALA A 83 11.32 2.47 1.70
C ALA A 83 10.92 1.16 1.01
N THR A 84 10.59 1.24 -0.29
CA THR A 84 10.21 0.07 -1.09
C THR A 84 11.43 -0.78 -1.44
N GLY A 85 12.46 -0.15 -2.02
CA GLY A 85 13.55 -0.86 -2.69
C GLY A 85 13.16 -1.27 -4.12
N LEU A 86 13.75 -2.36 -4.62
CA LEU A 86 13.43 -2.93 -5.95
C LEU A 86 13.63 -1.96 -7.13
N ASP A 87 14.63 -1.09 -7.01
CA ASP A 87 14.93 -0.02 -7.98
C ASP A 87 13.82 1.03 -8.18
N LEU A 88 12.84 1.13 -7.27
CA LEU A 88 11.84 2.20 -7.34
C LEU A 88 12.47 3.55 -7.03
N GLU A 89 13.05 3.67 -5.82
CA GLU A 89 13.59 4.92 -5.32
C GLU A 89 15.11 5.01 -5.57
N MET A 90 15.58 4.87 -6.81
CA MET A 90 17.02 4.92 -7.16
C MET A 90 17.73 6.21 -6.71
N TRP A 91 16.97 7.27 -6.47
CA TRP A 91 17.43 8.55 -5.95
C TRP A 91 17.73 8.53 -4.43
N LEU A 92 17.15 7.59 -3.69
CA LEU A 92 17.18 7.54 -2.23
C LEU A 92 18.58 7.30 -1.65
N PRO A 93 19.41 6.36 -2.17
CA PRO A 93 20.75 6.15 -1.61
C PRO A 93 21.59 7.43 -1.59
N SER A 94 21.58 8.20 -2.68
CA SER A 94 22.32 9.48 -2.74
C SER A 94 21.80 10.50 -1.71
N ALA A 95 20.49 10.56 -1.48
CA ALA A 95 19.90 11.46 -0.50
C ALA A 95 20.25 11.05 0.95
N VAL A 96 20.22 9.74 1.25
CA VAL A 96 20.62 9.19 2.54
C VAL A 96 22.11 9.44 2.80
N ASP A 97 22.99 9.20 1.81
CA ASP A 97 24.42 9.44 1.96
C ASP A 97 24.73 10.91 2.26
N LYS A 98 24.09 11.84 1.53
CA LYS A 98 24.24 13.29 1.76
C LYS A 98 23.67 13.76 3.09
N SER A 99 22.70 13.03 3.66
CA SER A 99 22.12 13.38 4.97
C SER A 99 23.12 13.20 6.11
N GLY A 100 24.10 12.29 5.94
CA GLY A 100 25.03 11.89 6.98
C GLY A 100 24.40 11.03 8.08
N ASN A 101 23.12 10.66 7.95
CA ASN A 101 22.43 9.88 8.96
C ASN A 101 22.67 8.37 8.77
N HIS A 102 23.61 7.83 9.54
CA HIS A 102 23.96 6.42 9.46
C HIS A 102 22.85 5.51 9.98
N ARG A 103 22.02 5.98 10.92
CA ARG A 103 20.97 5.18 11.56
C ARG A 103 19.93 4.63 10.58
N ILE A 104 19.68 5.38 9.50
CA ILE A 104 18.64 5.07 8.50
C ILE A 104 19.19 4.44 7.23
N ARG A 105 20.47 4.02 7.21
CA ARG A 105 21.04 3.30 6.06
C ARG A 105 20.43 1.89 5.96
N SER A 106 20.41 1.35 4.74
CA SER A 106 19.93 -0.01 4.51
C SER A 106 20.67 -1.01 5.40
N GLY A 107 19.90 -1.82 6.15
CA GLY A 107 20.40 -2.81 7.12
C GLY A 107 20.49 -2.31 8.56
N GLU A 108 20.39 -1.00 8.81
CA GLU A 108 20.51 -0.41 10.14
C GLU A 108 19.20 -0.43 10.94
N LEU A 109 19.28 -0.11 12.23
CA LEU A 109 18.12 -0.13 13.15
C LEU A 109 16.99 0.80 12.69
N GLY A 110 17.34 1.94 12.12
CA GLY A 110 16.41 2.94 11.62
C GLY A 110 16.00 2.74 10.16
N TYR A 111 16.11 1.54 9.61
CA TYR A 111 15.67 1.26 8.24
C TYR A 111 14.68 0.10 8.16
N VAL A 112 13.60 0.31 7.41
CA VAL A 112 12.57 -0.70 7.10
C VAL A 112 12.48 -0.84 5.59
N SER A 113 12.82 -2.03 5.10
CA SER A 113 12.49 -2.46 3.74
C SER A 113 11.05 -2.97 3.73
N ALA A 114 10.13 -2.20 3.17
CA ALA A 114 8.71 -2.53 3.15
C ALA A 114 8.44 -3.80 2.32
N ALA A 115 9.22 -4.05 1.27
CA ALA A 115 9.02 -5.17 0.35
C ALA A 115 9.60 -6.52 0.84
N THR A 116 10.28 -6.54 1.99
CA THR A 116 10.88 -7.78 2.51
C THR A 116 9.82 -8.86 2.75
N GLY A 117 10.06 -10.06 2.21
CA GLY A 117 9.15 -11.21 2.36
C GLY A 117 7.93 -11.21 1.41
N MET A 118 7.78 -10.21 0.54
CA MET A 118 6.70 -10.19 -0.45
C MET A 118 6.97 -11.18 -1.59
N ASN A 119 5.89 -11.71 -2.19
CA ASN A 119 5.98 -12.53 -3.40
C ASN A 119 6.16 -11.65 -4.64
N LEU A 120 7.40 -11.30 -4.96
CA LEU A 120 7.70 -10.38 -6.05
C LEU A 120 7.47 -11.01 -7.42
N MET A 121 6.77 -10.26 -8.28
CA MET A 121 6.46 -10.65 -9.64
C MET A 121 7.44 -10.04 -10.64
N ASP A 122 7.48 -10.58 -11.86
CA ASP A 122 8.29 -10.06 -12.97
C ASP A 122 9.80 -10.03 -12.70
N LYS A 123 10.32 -11.00 -11.94
CA LYS A 123 11.76 -11.16 -11.75
C LYS A 123 12.40 -11.54 -13.10
N PRO A 124 13.38 -10.77 -13.61
CA PRO A 124 14.04 -11.10 -14.87
C PRO A 124 14.68 -12.49 -14.80
N VAL A 125 14.41 -13.34 -15.80
CA VAL A 125 14.90 -14.74 -15.86
C VAL A 125 16.38 -14.80 -16.32
N ALA A 126 16.92 -13.71 -16.87
CA ALA A 126 18.33 -13.57 -17.20
C ALA A 126 18.80 -12.12 -16.99
N LEU A 127 19.98 -11.95 -16.38
CA LEU A 127 20.74 -10.69 -16.37
C LEU A 127 21.27 -10.40 -17.79
N SER A 128 20.38 -10.13 -18.72
CA SER A 128 20.76 -9.61 -20.03
C SER A 128 21.18 -8.16 -19.84
N HIS A 129 22.49 -7.93 -19.66
CA HIS A 129 23.12 -6.61 -19.60
C HIS A 129 22.89 -5.73 -20.86
N ILE A 130 22.17 -6.24 -21.87
CA ILE A 130 21.90 -5.58 -23.16
C ILE A 130 20.60 -4.77 -23.10
N GLU A 131 19.71 -5.04 -22.14
CA GLU A 131 18.48 -4.27 -21.96
C GLU A 131 18.55 -3.54 -20.63
N GLY A 132 18.86 -2.23 -20.64
CA GLY A 132 18.85 -1.34 -19.47
C GLY A 132 17.46 -1.18 -18.85
N GLY A 133 16.85 -2.30 -18.42
CA GLY A 133 15.59 -2.36 -17.72
C GLY A 133 15.78 -1.87 -16.29
N LEU A 134 14.97 -0.91 -15.91
CA LEU A 134 14.64 -0.68 -14.51
C LEU A 134 13.97 -1.95 -13.95
N HIS A 135 14.15 -2.23 -12.65
CA HIS A 135 13.56 -3.36 -11.90
C HIS A 135 14.28 -4.71 -12.00
N LEU A 136 15.58 -4.72 -11.74
CA LEU A 136 16.41 -5.94 -11.74
C LEU A 136 15.95 -6.97 -10.69
N TYR A 137 15.29 -6.50 -9.64
CA TYR A 137 14.84 -7.31 -8.51
C TYR A 137 13.36 -7.76 -8.61
N GLY A 138 12.71 -7.47 -9.74
CA GLY A 138 11.27 -7.65 -9.95
C GLY A 138 10.50 -6.34 -9.81
N ASN A 139 9.22 -6.39 -10.17
CA ASN A 139 8.36 -5.21 -10.26
C ASN A 139 8.20 -4.52 -8.88
N PRO A 140 8.52 -3.23 -8.73
CA PRO A 140 8.50 -2.52 -7.45
C PRO A 140 7.13 -2.05 -7.00
N HIS A 141 6.12 -2.13 -7.85
CA HIS A 141 4.79 -1.56 -7.65
C HIS A 141 3.95 -2.38 -6.67
N VAL A 142 4.50 -2.64 -5.48
CA VAL A 142 3.98 -3.65 -4.55
C VAL A 142 2.78 -3.16 -3.75
N THR A 143 2.58 -1.86 -3.61
CA THR A 143 1.52 -1.27 -2.76
C THR A 143 0.12 -1.35 -3.36
N VAL A 144 -0.01 -1.75 -4.63
CA VAL A 144 -1.32 -1.96 -5.28
C VAL A 144 -1.99 -3.28 -4.91
N SER A 145 -1.39 -4.08 -4.02
CA SER A 145 -1.97 -5.34 -3.55
C SER A 145 -2.17 -5.36 -2.04
N SER A 146 -3.34 -5.82 -1.59
CA SER A 146 -3.67 -5.98 -0.18
C SER A 146 -2.75 -6.98 0.50
N MET A 147 -2.39 -8.08 -0.18
CA MET A 147 -1.52 -9.11 0.39
C MET A 147 -0.11 -8.59 0.64
N ASN A 148 0.41 -7.77 -0.28
CA ASN A 148 1.68 -7.09 -0.10
C ASN A 148 1.58 -6.01 1.00
N VAL A 149 0.48 -5.25 1.05
CA VAL A 149 0.29 -4.25 2.10
C VAL A 149 0.19 -4.88 3.48
N ILE A 150 -0.43 -6.05 3.64
CA ILE A 150 -0.42 -6.80 4.89
C ILE A 150 1.02 -7.20 5.28
N GLN A 151 1.86 -7.60 4.32
CA GLN A 151 3.28 -7.86 4.59
C GLN A 151 4.04 -6.57 4.96
N ALA A 152 3.75 -5.45 4.30
CA ALA A 152 4.33 -4.15 4.63
C ALA A 152 3.94 -3.69 6.05
N ILE A 153 2.69 -3.92 6.46
CA ILE A 153 2.22 -3.63 7.83
C ILE A 153 3.05 -4.41 8.85
N ASP A 154 3.31 -5.70 8.63
CA ASP A 154 4.15 -6.49 9.53
C ASP A 154 5.60 -5.99 9.57
N ASN A 155 6.17 -5.65 8.41
CA ASN A 155 7.53 -5.10 8.33
C ASN A 155 7.65 -3.75 9.08
N ILE A 156 6.64 -2.87 8.92
CA ILE A 156 6.56 -1.59 9.63
C ILE A 156 6.37 -1.82 11.13
N ARG A 157 5.50 -2.74 11.54
CA ARG A 157 5.31 -3.14 12.94
C ARG A 157 6.61 -3.61 13.56
N ILE A 158 7.37 -4.47 12.88
CA ILE A 158 8.68 -4.95 13.34
C ILE A 158 9.66 -3.78 13.49
N GLY A 159 9.75 -2.92 12.48
CA GLY A 159 10.63 -1.75 12.49
C GLY A 159 10.32 -0.78 13.64
N LEU A 160 9.05 -0.46 13.83
CA LEU A 160 8.59 0.41 14.92
C LEU A 160 8.86 -0.24 16.28
N SER A 161 8.51 -1.51 16.49
CA SER A 161 8.76 -2.21 17.76
C SER A 161 10.24 -2.33 18.12
N ARG A 162 11.14 -2.45 17.12
CA ARG A 162 12.59 -2.42 17.35
C ARG A 162 13.08 -1.06 17.84
N ASN A 163 12.45 0.02 17.39
CA ASN A 163 12.80 1.39 17.78
C ASN A 163 12.05 1.86 19.05
N LEU A 164 10.92 1.25 19.37
CA LEU A 164 10.04 1.57 20.51
C LEU A 164 9.67 0.30 21.29
N PRO A 165 10.63 -0.42 21.90
CA PRO A 165 10.38 -1.73 22.53
C PRO A 165 9.37 -1.67 23.67
N ALA A 166 9.32 -0.55 24.42
CA ALA A 166 8.34 -0.35 25.49
C ALA A 166 6.88 -0.28 24.99
N HIS A 167 6.67 0.01 23.70
CA HIS A 167 5.36 0.14 23.08
C HIS A 167 5.03 -0.99 22.10
N ALA A 168 5.85 -2.05 22.05
CA ALA A 168 5.73 -3.12 21.06
C ALA A 168 4.35 -3.81 21.07
N GLN A 169 3.74 -3.96 22.24
CA GLN A 169 2.39 -4.53 22.38
C GLN A 169 1.32 -3.64 21.74
N LYS A 170 1.35 -2.33 22.00
CA LYS A 170 0.42 -1.36 21.41
C LYS A 170 0.57 -1.28 19.89
N ILE A 171 1.82 -1.26 19.41
CA ILE A 171 2.16 -1.29 17.98
C ILE A 171 1.61 -2.56 17.32
N LYS A 172 1.72 -3.72 17.99
CA LYS A 172 1.15 -4.98 17.51
C LYS A 172 -0.37 -4.92 17.43
N GLU A 173 -1.05 -4.45 18.47
CA GLU A 173 -2.51 -4.32 18.49
C GLU A 173 -3.03 -3.42 17.37
N ASN A 174 -2.37 -2.28 17.14
CA ASN A 174 -2.71 -1.37 16.05
C ASN A 174 -2.51 -2.03 14.67
N ALA A 175 -1.39 -2.75 14.48
CA ALA A 175 -1.12 -3.49 13.25
C ALA A 175 -2.14 -4.59 13.00
N ASP A 176 -2.50 -5.38 14.03
CA ASP A 176 -3.49 -6.45 13.93
C ASP A 176 -4.87 -5.89 13.54
N ALA A 177 -5.29 -4.78 14.18
CA ALA A 177 -6.54 -4.10 13.84
C ALA A 177 -6.57 -3.61 12.40
N LEU A 178 -5.47 -3.01 11.93
CA LEU A 178 -5.35 -2.56 10.54
C LEU A 178 -5.41 -3.73 9.54
N VAL A 179 -4.77 -4.86 9.85
CA VAL A 179 -4.86 -6.07 9.00
C VAL A 179 -6.30 -6.59 8.97
N THR A 180 -7.02 -6.56 10.08
CA THR A 180 -8.45 -6.91 10.13
C THR A 180 -9.28 -6.00 9.25
N ASP A 181 -9.05 -4.68 9.28
CA ASP A 181 -9.74 -3.73 8.41
C ASP A 181 -9.46 -4.00 6.92
N VAL A 182 -8.20 -4.27 6.55
CA VAL A 182 -7.86 -4.66 5.17
C VAL A 182 -8.56 -5.96 4.78
N CYS A 183 -8.55 -6.98 5.64
CA CYS A 183 -9.22 -8.26 5.36
C CYS A 183 -10.73 -8.12 5.22
N LYS A 184 -11.37 -7.29 6.06
CA LYS A 184 -12.79 -6.99 5.99
C LYS A 184 -13.16 -6.32 4.67
N ASN A 185 -12.38 -5.33 4.22
CA ASN A 185 -12.62 -4.65 2.94
C ASN A 185 -12.29 -5.55 1.73
N LEU A 186 -11.30 -6.43 1.84
CA LEU A 186 -10.96 -7.38 0.78
C LEU A 186 -12.00 -8.48 0.62
N TYR A 187 -12.32 -9.21 1.70
CA TYR A 187 -13.12 -10.44 1.66
C TYR A 187 -14.60 -10.25 1.98
N GLY A 188 -14.97 -9.15 2.65
CA GLY A 188 -16.29 -8.96 3.27
C GLY A 188 -16.41 -9.60 4.65
N GLU A 189 -17.28 -9.05 5.50
CA GLU A 189 -17.48 -9.52 6.88
C GLU A 189 -18.00 -10.95 6.96
N GLU A 190 -18.92 -11.33 6.08
CA GLU A 190 -19.56 -12.64 6.14
C GLU A 190 -18.55 -13.76 5.90
N LEU A 191 -17.74 -13.65 4.84
CA LEU A 191 -16.69 -14.63 4.57
C LEU A 191 -15.61 -14.64 5.66
N LEU A 192 -15.27 -13.46 6.19
CA LEU A 192 -14.30 -13.33 7.29
C LEU A 192 -14.79 -14.05 8.55
N ASN A 193 -16.08 -13.93 8.89
CA ASN A 193 -16.68 -14.61 10.03
C ASN A 193 -16.79 -16.13 9.83
N LEU A 194 -17.00 -16.59 8.58
CA LEU A 194 -17.15 -18.01 8.27
C LEU A 194 -15.83 -18.79 8.28
N LEU A 195 -14.76 -18.20 7.72
CA LEU A 195 -13.48 -18.90 7.53
C LEU A 195 -12.40 -18.44 8.52
N GLY A 196 -12.53 -17.24 9.07
CA GLY A 196 -11.50 -16.61 9.88
C GLY A 196 -10.40 -15.97 9.04
N GLN A 197 -9.81 -14.92 9.59
CA GLN A 197 -8.77 -14.11 8.94
C GLN A 197 -7.57 -14.95 8.50
N GLN A 198 -7.03 -15.77 9.39
CA GLN A 198 -5.80 -16.52 9.12
C GLN A 198 -5.98 -17.51 7.95
N THR A 199 -7.08 -18.27 7.96
CA THR A 199 -7.38 -19.23 6.88
C THR A 199 -7.54 -18.55 5.53
N LEU A 200 -8.21 -17.39 5.48
CA LEU A 200 -8.35 -16.61 4.25
C LEU A 200 -7.00 -16.13 3.73
N LEU A 201 -6.15 -15.58 4.60
CA LEU A 201 -4.80 -15.13 4.22
C LEU A 201 -3.93 -16.28 3.72
N ASP A 202 -3.99 -17.44 4.37
CA ASP A 202 -3.20 -18.62 3.96
C ASP A 202 -3.66 -19.17 2.60
N LEU A 203 -4.98 -19.24 2.38
CA LEU A 203 -5.53 -19.63 1.07
C LEU A 203 -5.13 -18.64 -0.02
N HIS A 204 -5.15 -17.33 0.27
CA HIS A 204 -4.78 -16.29 -0.69
C HIS A 204 -3.28 -16.37 -1.03
N ARG A 205 -2.40 -16.45 -0.02
CA ARG A 205 -0.95 -16.62 -0.23
C ARG A 205 -0.62 -17.88 -1.04
N ALA A 206 -1.36 -18.95 -0.82
CA ALA A 206 -1.17 -20.20 -1.56
C ALA A 206 -1.72 -20.18 -3.00
N GLY A 207 -2.38 -19.10 -3.43
CA GLY A 207 -3.06 -19.04 -4.73
C GLY A 207 -4.24 -20.01 -4.84
N LYS A 208 -4.82 -20.42 -3.71
CA LYS A 208 -5.91 -21.41 -3.63
C LYS A 208 -7.26 -20.81 -3.24
N LEU A 209 -7.31 -19.51 -2.95
CA LEU A 209 -8.52 -18.86 -2.48
C LEU A 209 -9.69 -19.04 -3.45
N MET A 210 -9.51 -18.68 -4.72
CA MET A 210 -10.61 -18.71 -5.68
C MET A 210 -11.13 -20.13 -5.94
N SER A 211 -10.23 -21.10 -6.12
CA SER A 211 -10.63 -22.51 -6.29
C SER A 211 -11.34 -23.05 -5.05
N PHE A 212 -10.81 -22.77 -3.85
CA PHE A 212 -11.44 -23.15 -2.59
C PHE A 212 -12.84 -22.56 -2.44
N LEU A 213 -13.02 -21.26 -2.72
CA LEU A 213 -14.32 -20.59 -2.59
C LEU A 213 -15.36 -21.12 -3.59
N ASN A 214 -14.95 -21.52 -4.79
CA ASN A 214 -15.85 -22.07 -5.80
C ASN A 214 -16.23 -23.54 -5.53
N GLU A 215 -15.29 -24.34 -5.01
CA GLU A 215 -15.48 -25.78 -4.81
C GLU A 215 -16.18 -26.12 -3.49
N LYS A 216 -15.84 -25.39 -2.41
CA LYS A 216 -16.37 -25.67 -1.08
C LYS A 216 -17.72 -24.99 -0.90
N LYS A 217 -18.60 -25.64 -0.14
CA LYS A 217 -19.97 -25.20 0.08
C LYS A 217 -20.25 -24.99 1.56
N PHE A 218 -21.09 -24.00 1.85
CA PHE A 218 -21.69 -23.77 3.15
C PHE A 218 -23.20 -23.57 2.96
N LYS A 219 -24.02 -24.27 3.76
CA LYS A 219 -25.49 -24.28 3.62
C LYS A 219 -25.97 -24.56 2.19
N GLY A 220 -25.29 -25.48 1.48
CA GLY A 220 -25.64 -25.89 0.12
C GLY A 220 -25.18 -24.96 -1.01
N LYS A 221 -24.65 -23.77 -0.69
CA LYS A 221 -24.15 -22.77 -1.65
C LYS A 221 -22.62 -22.74 -1.69
N PRO A 222 -21.99 -22.45 -2.85
CA PRO A 222 -20.55 -22.19 -2.91
C PRO A 222 -20.13 -21.08 -1.94
N LEU A 223 -18.96 -21.21 -1.30
CA LEU A 223 -18.42 -20.19 -0.41
C LEU A 223 -18.20 -18.84 -1.11
N ALA A 224 -17.98 -18.87 -2.43
CA ALA A 224 -17.92 -17.71 -3.30
C ALA A 224 -19.15 -16.77 -3.21
N GLU A 225 -20.34 -17.30 -2.90
CA GLU A 225 -21.56 -16.48 -2.74
C GLU A 225 -21.52 -15.60 -1.49
N PHE A 226 -20.67 -15.92 -0.52
CA PHE A 226 -20.51 -15.19 0.74
C PHE A 226 -19.35 -14.19 0.70
N ALA A 227 -18.61 -14.11 -0.41
CA ALA A 227 -17.59 -13.09 -0.61
C ALA A 227 -18.25 -11.70 -0.72
N GLY A 228 -17.70 -10.73 -0.01
CA GLY A 228 -18.05 -9.32 -0.10
C GLY A 228 -16.84 -8.46 -0.52
N GLY A 229 -16.92 -7.17 -0.23
CA GLY A 229 -15.79 -6.26 -0.38
C GLY A 229 -15.25 -6.16 -1.81
N TRP A 230 -13.95 -5.86 -1.93
CA TRP A 230 -13.25 -5.74 -3.22
C TRP A 230 -13.29 -7.03 -4.03
N LEU A 231 -13.14 -8.17 -3.35
CA LEU A 231 -13.17 -9.48 -3.97
C LEU A 231 -14.48 -9.72 -4.72
N ARG A 232 -15.62 -9.37 -4.10
CA ARG A 232 -16.93 -9.52 -4.73
C ARG A 232 -17.13 -8.53 -5.88
N LYS A 233 -16.73 -7.27 -5.70
CA LYS A 233 -16.88 -6.22 -6.71
C LYS A 233 -16.18 -6.56 -8.03
N LEU A 234 -15.00 -7.19 -7.97
CA LEU A 234 -14.25 -7.61 -9.16
C LEU A 234 -14.45 -9.08 -9.54
N TRP A 235 -15.27 -9.84 -8.80
CA TRP A 235 -15.45 -11.29 -8.97
C TRP A 235 -15.78 -11.70 -10.40
N HIS A 236 -16.66 -10.96 -11.05
CA HIS A 236 -17.14 -11.26 -12.41
C HIS A 236 -16.20 -10.76 -13.52
N LEU A 237 -15.15 -10.01 -13.15
CA LEU A 237 -14.19 -9.46 -14.09
C LEU A 237 -12.93 -10.31 -14.23
N ARG A 238 -12.79 -11.41 -13.47
CA ARG A 238 -11.67 -12.33 -13.60
C ARG A 238 -11.49 -12.83 -15.04
N GLY A 239 -10.25 -12.85 -15.50
CA GLY A 239 -9.87 -13.12 -16.89
C GLY A 239 -10.01 -11.93 -17.84
N THR A 240 -10.52 -10.78 -17.39
CA THR A 240 -10.62 -9.57 -18.22
C THR A 240 -9.23 -9.01 -18.46
N ARG A 241 -8.93 -8.72 -19.74
CA ARG A 241 -7.72 -8.03 -20.16
C ARG A 241 -7.87 -6.53 -19.99
N ILE A 242 -6.88 -5.89 -19.39
CA ILE A 242 -6.81 -4.44 -19.19
C ILE A 242 -5.44 -3.97 -19.69
N VAL A 243 -5.42 -2.92 -20.53
CA VAL A 243 -4.16 -2.24 -20.88
C VAL A 243 -3.85 -1.22 -19.80
N SER A 244 -2.59 -1.15 -19.39
CA SER A 244 -2.12 -0.13 -18.46
C SER A 244 -1.19 0.87 -19.14
N TYR A 245 -0.99 2.06 -18.57
CA TYR A 245 0.03 2.97 -19.09
C TYR A 245 1.43 2.39 -18.86
N HIS A 246 1.73 2.05 -17.61
CA HIS A 246 2.94 1.41 -17.15
C HIS A 246 2.57 0.15 -16.37
N LYS A 247 3.52 -0.78 -16.14
CA LYS A 247 3.33 -2.03 -15.37
C LYS A 247 3.14 -1.82 -13.86
N ASN A 248 2.45 -0.74 -13.50
CA ASN A 248 2.07 -0.31 -12.16
C ASN A 248 1.08 -1.26 -11.46
N TRP A 249 0.30 -2.01 -12.22
CA TRP A 249 -0.93 -2.66 -11.73
C TRP A 249 -0.81 -4.17 -11.62
N LEU A 250 0.38 -4.72 -11.87
CA LEU A 250 0.60 -6.16 -11.99
C LEU A 250 0.12 -6.95 -10.76
N TYR A 251 0.44 -6.45 -9.56
CA TYR A 251 0.06 -7.12 -8.32
C TYR A 251 -1.46 -7.05 -8.06
N LEU A 252 -2.11 -5.93 -8.41
CA LEU A 252 -3.56 -5.77 -8.35
C LEU A 252 -4.24 -6.74 -9.33
N PHE A 253 -3.71 -6.82 -10.55
CA PHE A 253 -4.23 -7.73 -11.55
C PHE A 253 -4.09 -9.18 -11.11
N ASN A 254 -2.96 -9.55 -10.52
CA ASN A 254 -2.77 -10.89 -9.97
C ASN A 254 -3.75 -11.20 -8.82
N GLU A 255 -3.93 -10.27 -7.88
CA GLU A 255 -4.84 -10.44 -6.73
C GLU A 255 -6.30 -10.68 -7.14
N PHE A 256 -6.76 -9.99 -8.18
CA PHE A 256 -8.14 -10.08 -8.68
C PHE A 256 -8.28 -10.92 -9.96
N GLU A 257 -7.29 -11.75 -10.30
CA GLU A 257 -7.23 -12.56 -11.54
C GLU A 257 -7.58 -11.78 -12.82
N LEU A 258 -7.24 -10.50 -12.90
CA LEU A 258 -7.26 -9.71 -14.13
C LEU A 258 -6.01 -10.02 -14.97
N ILE A 259 -6.06 -9.73 -16.26
CA ILE A 259 -4.97 -10.04 -17.19
C ILE A 259 -4.38 -8.74 -17.72
N GLU A 260 -3.06 -8.60 -17.64
CA GLU A 260 -2.35 -7.51 -18.32
C GLU A 260 -2.45 -7.67 -19.84
N GLY A 261 -3.06 -6.68 -20.49
CA GLY A 261 -3.32 -6.66 -21.92
C GLY A 261 -2.20 -6.01 -22.75
N GLY A 262 -1.28 -5.30 -22.10
CA GLY A 262 -0.18 -4.56 -22.73
C GLY A 262 0.00 -3.17 -22.13
N PHE A 263 1.06 -2.48 -22.53
CA PHE A 263 1.47 -1.20 -21.94
C PHE A 263 1.55 -0.09 -22.98
N ILE A 264 1.06 1.10 -22.63
CA ILE A 264 1.29 2.31 -23.43
C ILE A 264 2.78 2.63 -23.42
N GLU A 265 3.37 2.74 -22.23
CA GLU A 265 4.80 2.98 -22.03
C GLU A 265 5.57 1.65 -22.05
N PRO A 266 6.53 1.48 -22.98
CA PRO A 266 7.26 0.22 -23.11
C PRO A 266 8.26 -0.03 -21.97
N LYS A 267 8.82 1.04 -21.38
CA LYS A 267 9.81 1.01 -20.28
C LYS A 267 9.67 2.30 -19.45
N PRO A 268 9.95 2.28 -18.14
CA PRO A 268 9.75 3.48 -17.33
C PRO A 268 10.57 4.66 -17.86
N GLY A 269 9.91 5.79 -18.08
CA GLY A 269 10.51 7.03 -18.56
C GLY A 269 10.86 7.07 -20.04
N ILE A 270 10.53 6.02 -20.81
CA ILE A 270 10.73 6.00 -22.27
C ILE A 270 9.40 6.27 -22.97
N PRO A 271 9.24 7.45 -23.61
CA PRO A 271 8.02 7.76 -24.36
C PRO A 271 7.72 6.72 -25.45
N PRO A 272 6.45 6.39 -25.68
CA PRO A 272 6.08 5.37 -26.66
C PRO A 272 6.30 5.84 -28.10
N SER A 273 6.88 4.97 -28.93
CA SER A 273 7.01 5.25 -30.37
C SER A 273 5.67 5.08 -31.11
N PRO A 274 5.45 5.76 -32.25
CA PRO A 274 4.25 5.55 -33.07
C PRO A 274 4.02 4.09 -33.47
N ARG A 275 5.10 3.35 -33.78
CA ARG A 275 5.03 1.93 -34.12
C ARG A 275 4.57 1.08 -32.94
N HIS A 276 5.09 1.37 -31.73
CA HIS A 276 4.67 0.69 -30.51
C HIS A 276 3.17 0.88 -30.24
N LEU A 277 2.69 2.13 -30.32
CA LEU A 277 1.27 2.43 -30.12
C LEU A 277 0.39 1.81 -31.21
N ALA A 278 0.84 1.76 -32.46
CA ALA A 278 0.11 1.09 -33.53
C ALA A 278 -0.06 -0.41 -33.24
N ASN A 279 1.01 -1.10 -32.83
CA ASN A 279 0.97 -2.52 -32.47
C ASN A 279 0.06 -2.77 -31.27
N LEU A 280 0.16 -1.95 -30.21
CA LEU A 280 -0.70 -2.07 -29.03
C LEU A 280 -2.18 -1.96 -29.42
N LYS A 281 -2.54 -0.95 -30.22
CA LYS A 281 -3.92 -0.75 -30.69
C LYS A 281 -4.42 -1.92 -31.54
N GLU A 282 -3.57 -2.51 -32.38
CA GLU A 282 -3.89 -3.72 -33.13
C GLU A 282 -4.15 -4.91 -32.19
N THR A 283 -3.28 -5.12 -31.20
CA THR A 283 -3.48 -6.14 -30.16
C THR A 283 -4.79 -5.94 -29.41
N MET A 284 -5.10 -4.70 -29.00
CA MET A 284 -6.35 -4.38 -28.31
C MET A 284 -7.56 -4.73 -29.17
N LYS A 285 -7.57 -4.37 -30.46
CA LYS A 285 -8.66 -4.70 -31.39
C LYS A 285 -8.80 -6.21 -31.59
N LYS A 286 -7.68 -6.90 -31.83
CA LYS A 286 -7.64 -8.35 -32.07
C LYS A 286 -8.10 -9.16 -30.86
N GLN A 287 -7.75 -8.71 -29.66
CA GLN A 287 -8.08 -9.39 -28.40
C GLN A 287 -9.33 -8.81 -27.72
N ASN A 288 -10.02 -7.86 -28.36
CA ASN A 288 -11.21 -7.18 -27.83
C ASN A 288 -10.98 -6.61 -26.40
N ILE A 289 -9.84 -5.96 -26.20
CA ILE A 289 -9.49 -5.31 -24.93
C ILE A 289 -10.19 -3.95 -24.88
N LYS A 290 -11.05 -3.76 -23.87
CA LYS A 290 -11.95 -2.60 -23.80
C LYS A 290 -11.68 -1.63 -22.65
N ILE A 291 -10.66 -1.88 -21.84
CA ILE A 291 -10.34 -1.03 -20.68
C ILE A 291 -8.87 -0.63 -20.77
N VAL A 292 -8.63 0.66 -20.53
CA VAL A 292 -7.29 1.26 -20.37
C VAL A 292 -7.22 1.96 -19.01
N ILE A 293 -6.19 1.70 -18.21
CA ILE A 293 -5.98 2.43 -16.94
C ILE A 293 -4.59 3.07 -16.89
N ALA A 294 -4.48 4.19 -16.20
CA ALA A 294 -3.21 4.87 -16.00
C ALA A 294 -3.17 5.53 -14.62
N ALA A 295 -1.99 5.64 -14.02
CA ALA A 295 -1.77 6.53 -12.89
C ALA A 295 -1.99 7.98 -13.32
N ASP A 296 -2.53 8.82 -12.43
CA ASP A 296 -2.90 10.21 -12.70
C ASP A 296 -1.73 11.16 -12.92
N TYR A 297 -0.51 10.75 -12.58
CA TYR A 297 0.71 11.47 -12.89
C TYR A 297 1.24 11.24 -14.32
N PHE A 298 0.64 10.33 -15.10
CA PHE A 298 1.02 10.10 -16.51
C PHE A 298 0.25 11.00 -17.49
N ASP A 299 0.76 11.09 -18.73
CA ASP A 299 0.13 11.86 -19.80
C ASP A 299 -1.24 11.29 -20.22
N GLU A 300 -2.31 11.93 -19.77
CA GLU A 300 -3.68 11.57 -20.12
C GLU A 300 -3.95 11.70 -21.64
N LYS A 301 -3.26 12.60 -22.35
CA LYS A 301 -3.51 12.80 -23.79
C LYS A 301 -3.24 11.51 -24.57
N THR A 302 -2.13 10.84 -24.30
CA THR A 302 -1.79 9.57 -24.95
C THR A 302 -2.77 8.46 -24.56
N VAL A 303 -3.15 8.37 -23.29
CA VAL A 303 -4.16 7.41 -22.80
C VAL A 303 -5.48 7.57 -23.53
N ARG A 304 -5.98 8.81 -23.60
CA ARG A 304 -7.23 9.16 -24.27
C ARG A 304 -7.19 8.84 -25.77
N GLN A 305 -6.05 9.11 -26.43
CA GLN A 305 -5.89 8.80 -27.85
C GLN A 305 -5.95 7.29 -28.11
N VAL A 306 -5.22 6.49 -27.33
CA VAL A 306 -5.26 5.03 -27.45
C VAL A 306 -6.69 4.51 -27.25
N ALA A 307 -7.37 4.99 -26.21
CA ALA A 307 -8.74 4.59 -25.90
C ALA A 307 -9.73 4.97 -27.03
N ALA A 308 -9.64 6.18 -27.57
CA ALA A 308 -10.47 6.63 -28.68
C ALA A 308 -10.26 5.79 -29.95
N ASP A 309 -9.01 5.46 -30.29
CA ASP A 309 -8.68 4.69 -31.49
C ASP A 309 -9.12 3.22 -31.43
N THR A 310 -9.33 2.68 -30.23
CA THR A 310 -9.74 1.29 -29.99
C THR A 310 -11.18 1.13 -29.51
N GLY A 311 -11.87 2.24 -29.20
CA GLY A 311 -13.19 2.22 -28.57
C GLY A 311 -13.18 1.70 -27.12
N ALA A 312 -12.04 1.79 -26.45
CA ALA A 312 -11.90 1.38 -25.06
C ALA A 312 -12.36 2.49 -24.10
N VAL A 313 -12.80 2.11 -22.91
CA VAL A 313 -13.03 3.04 -21.79
C VAL A 313 -11.71 3.25 -21.06
N TYR A 314 -11.34 4.50 -20.77
CA TYR A 314 -10.14 4.79 -20.00
C TYR A 314 -10.42 5.39 -18.63
N LYS A 315 -9.48 5.18 -17.69
CA LYS A 315 -9.50 5.77 -16.34
C LYS A 315 -8.11 6.27 -15.93
N MET A 316 -8.05 7.51 -15.46
CA MET A 316 -6.90 8.07 -14.73
C MET A 316 -7.13 7.89 -13.22
N LEU A 317 -6.23 7.16 -12.58
CA LEU A 317 -6.37 6.69 -11.19
C LEU A 317 -5.28 7.31 -10.31
N PRO A 318 -5.62 7.85 -9.12
CA PRO A 318 -4.60 8.21 -8.13
C PRO A 318 -3.75 7.00 -7.82
N TYR A 319 -2.44 7.13 -7.83
CA TYR A 319 -1.56 5.98 -7.64
C TYR A 319 -1.10 5.80 -6.19
N TYR A 320 -1.01 6.90 -5.45
CA TYR A 320 -0.61 6.89 -4.05
C TYR A 320 -1.63 7.64 -3.19
N VAL A 321 -1.61 7.38 -1.88
CA VAL A 321 -2.43 8.14 -0.92
C VAL A 321 -2.15 9.64 -1.06
N GLY A 322 -3.21 10.44 -1.14
CA GLY A 322 -3.13 11.89 -1.34
C GLY A 322 -2.96 12.34 -2.79
N GLY A 323 -2.90 11.43 -3.78
CA GLY A 323 -2.82 11.80 -5.20
C GLY A 323 -4.07 12.50 -5.75
N ARG A 324 -5.20 12.34 -5.06
CA ARG A 324 -6.45 13.04 -5.36
C ARG A 324 -7.16 13.47 -4.08
N GLN A 325 -7.87 14.59 -4.15
CA GLN A 325 -8.73 15.05 -3.05
C GLN A 325 -9.70 13.95 -2.61
N GLY A 326 -9.80 13.72 -1.29
CA GLY A 326 -10.65 12.69 -0.70
C GLY A 326 -10.00 11.32 -0.54
N ILE A 327 -8.83 11.09 -1.14
CA ILE A 327 -8.07 9.84 -1.03
C ILE A 327 -6.98 9.99 0.04
N ASP A 328 -7.38 9.97 1.31
CA ASP A 328 -6.53 10.23 2.47
C ASP A 328 -6.04 8.95 3.18
N SER A 329 -6.41 7.78 2.67
CA SER A 329 -6.05 6.47 3.22
C SER A 329 -5.85 5.45 2.12
N TRP A 330 -5.06 4.42 2.41
CA TRP A 330 -4.81 3.34 1.44
C TRP A 330 -6.08 2.51 1.18
N ILE A 331 -6.96 2.34 2.18
CA ILE A 331 -8.25 1.66 2.00
C ILE A 331 -9.10 2.42 0.97
N LYS A 332 -9.28 3.73 1.13
CA LYS A 332 -10.02 4.56 0.14
C LYS A 332 -9.37 4.57 -1.23
N LEU A 333 -8.04 4.48 -1.30
CA LEU A 333 -7.30 4.37 -2.56
C LEU A 333 -7.65 3.06 -3.29
N MET A 334 -7.62 1.93 -2.58
CA MET A 334 -8.00 0.63 -3.13
C MET A 334 -9.50 0.57 -3.47
N ASP A 335 -10.38 1.11 -2.62
CA ASP A 335 -11.81 1.28 -2.92
C ASP A 335 -11.98 1.98 -4.27
N PHE A 336 -11.30 3.12 -4.44
CA PHE A 336 -11.37 3.92 -5.66
C PHE A 336 -10.90 3.13 -6.89
N TRP A 337 -9.77 2.40 -6.81
CA TRP A 337 -9.31 1.56 -7.92
C TRP A 337 -10.33 0.51 -8.31
N VAL A 338 -10.85 -0.23 -7.34
CA VAL A 338 -11.84 -1.29 -7.53
C VAL A 338 -13.10 -0.73 -8.17
N GLU A 339 -13.61 0.40 -7.66
CA GLU A 339 -14.81 1.05 -8.18
C GLU A 339 -14.61 1.56 -9.61
N GLN A 340 -13.48 2.19 -9.92
CA GLN A 340 -13.22 2.71 -11.25
C GLN A 340 -13.00 1.60 -12.29
N ILE A 341 -12.38 0.48 -11.90
CA ILE A 341 -12.24 -0.70 -12.76
C ILE A 341 -13.62 -1.32 -13.04
N ALA A 342 -14.46 -1.46 -12.01
CA ALA A 342 -15.82 -1.97 -12.15
C ALA A 342 -16.68 -1.07 -13.05
N ASP A 343 -16.66 0.25 -12.83
CA ASP A 343 -17.36 1.22 -13.67
C ASP A 343 -16.88 1.20 -15.13
N ALA A 344 -15.56 1.11 -15.35
CA ALA A 344 -15.01 0.98 -16.70
C ALA A 344 -15.48 -0.30 -17.40
N ALA A 345 -15.51 -1.42 -16.67
CA ALA A 345 -16.00 -2.69 -17.21
C ALA A 345 -17.51 -2.65 -17.52
N GLN A 346 -18.31 -2.00 -16.68
CA GLN A 346 -19.73 -1.79 -16.94
C GLN A 346 -19.94 -0.95 -18.21
N LYS A 347 -19.26 0.18 -18.34
CA LYS A 347 -19.31 1.06 -19.53
C LYS A 347 -18.82 0.37 -20.81
N ALA A 348 -17.85 -0.53 -20.68
CA ALA A 348 -17.34 -1.35 -21.78
C ALA A 348 -18.27 -2.53 -22.16
N GLY A 349 -19.36 -2.75 -21.43
CA GLY A 349 -20.26 -3.89 -21.61
C GLY A 349 -19.60 -5.23 -21.29
N LEU A 350 -18.64 -5.26 -20.37
CA LEU A 350 -17.93 -6.46 -19.92
C LEU A 350 -18.55 -7.07 -18.66
N ALA A 351 -19.23 -6.24 -17.84
CA ALA A 351 -19.97 -6.74 -16.68
C ALA A 351 -21.23 -7.50 -17.16
N ARG A 352 -21.18 -8.83 -17.16
CA ARG A 352 -22.40 -9.65 -17.24
C ARG A 352 -23.04 -9.63 -15.85
N GLY A 353 -24.15 -8.90 -15.72
CA GLY A 353 -25.05 -8.84 -14.55
C GLY A 353 -24.46 -9.35 -13.23
N ALA A 354 -23.86 -8.44 -12.45
CA ALA A 354 -23.88 -8.66 -11.00
C ALA A 354 -25.36 -8.65 -10.59
N PRO A 355 -25.84 -9.57 -9.74
CA PRO A 355 -27.15 -9.42 -9.13
C PRO A 355 -27.09 -8.13 -8.31
N ASP A 356 -28.04 -7.23 -8.56
CA ASP A 356 -28.21 -5.99 -7.80
C ASP A 356 -28.00 -6.27 -6.32
N GLU A 357 -27.09 -5.52 -5.69
CA GLU A 357 -27.02 -5.43 -4.22
C GLU A 357 -28.38 -4.89 -3.76
N LYS A 358 -29.24 -5.79 -3.26
CA LYS A 358 -30.43 -5.42 -2.48
C LYS A 358 -30.09 -5.40 -1.01
#